data_AF-A0A2D9C8R9-F1
#
_entry.id   AF-A0A2D9C8R9-F1
#
_cell.length_a   1.000
_cell.length_b   1.000
_cell.length_c   1.000
_cell.angle_alpha   90.00
_cell.angle_beta   90.00
_cell.angle_gamma   90.00
#
_symmetry.space_group_name_H-M   'P 1'
#
loop_
_entity.id
_entity.type
_entity.pdbx_description
1 polymer ?
#
loop_
_entity_poly.entity_id
_entity_poly.type
_entity_poly.pdbx_seq_one_letter_code
_entity_poly.pdbx_strand_id
1 'polypeptide(L)' 'MIFTKEEQEREDMWAQQKKYYAARSVWRKRFQTVPSGRHNKNWGQWFEKMFGENLNDYAKRMAKKKPG' A
#
# COMPACT_ATOMS: atom_id res chain seq x y z
N MET A 1 16.19 19.89 2.15
CA MET A 1 15.04 20.50 2.86
C MET A 1 14.93 19.84 4.21
N ILE A 2 14.99 20.60 5.30
CA ILE A 2 14.76 20.09 6.65
C ILE A 2 13.28 20.34 6.92
N PHE A 3 12.46 19.30 6.80
CA PHE A 3 11.05 19.37 7.18
C PHE A 3 10.96 19.57 8.69
N THR A 4 10.01 20.40 9.14
CA THR A 4 9.66 20.45 10.57
C THR A 4 9.08 19.10 11.00
N LYS A 5 9.12 18.81 12.30
CA LYS A 5 8.58 17.55 12.85
C LYS A 5 7.10 17.37 12.47
N GLU A 6 6.31 18.43 12.51
CA GLU A 6 4.89 18.43 12.16
C GLU A 6 4.65 18.14 10.67
N GLU A 7 5.51 18.64 9.78
CA GLU A 7 5.44 18.33 8.35
C GLU A 7 5.79 16.87 8.06
N GLN A 8 6.80 16.32 8.75
CA GLN A 8 7.16 14.92 8.61
C GLN A 8 6.02 13.99 9.08
N GLU A 9 5.38 14.32 10.21
CA GLU A 9 4.23 13.57 10.71
C GLU A 9 3.04 13.61 9.73
N ARG A 10 2.79 14.75 9.09
CA ARG A 10 1.76 14.89 8.05
C ARG A 10 2.08 14.05 6.81
N GLU A 11 3.31 14.08 6.34
CA GLU A 11 3.75 13.27 5.20
C GLU A 11 3.64 11.76 5.50
N ASP A 12 4.02 11.34 6.71
CA ASP A 12 3.89 9.96 7.15
C ASP A 12 2.42 9.52 7.23
N MET A 13 1.55 10.37 7.75
CA MET A 13 0.09 10.15 7.78
C MET A 13 -0.47 10.02 6.36
N TRP A 14 -0.08 10.89 5.44
CA TRP A 14 -0.49 10.81 4.03
C TRP A 14 0.05 9.56 3.34
N ALA A 15 1.28 9.16 3.61
CA ALA A 15 1.87 7.93 3.09
C ALA A 15 1.09 6.70 3.58
N GLN A 16 0.71 6.65 4.86
CA GLN A 16 -0.10 5.57 5.42
C GLN A 16 -1.50 5.51 4.78
N GLN A 17 -2.16 6.66 4.59
CA GLN A 17 -3.45 6.72 3.92
C GLN A 17 -3.36 6.24 2.46
N LYS A 18 -2.36 6.72 1.71
CA LYS A 18 -2.10 6.26 0.33
C LYS A 18 -1.92 4.74 0.27
N LYS A 19 -1.13 4.18 1.19
CA LYS A 19 -0.91 2.72 1.30
C LYS A 19 -2.21 1.98 1.61
N TYR A 20 -3.02 2.46 2.55
CA TYR A 20 -4.31 1.87 2.89
C TYR A 20 -5.29 1.86 1.71
N TYR A 21 -5.47 3.00 1.03
CA TYR A 21 -6.37 3.10 -0.12
C TYR A 21 -5.89 2.25 -1.30
N ALA A 22 -4.58 2.26 -1.57
CA ALA A 22 -3.98 1.40 -2.58
C ALA A 22 -4.27 -0.08 -2.28
N ALA A 23 -4.02 -0.54 -1.05
CA ALA A 23 -4.28 -1.92 -0.63
C ALA A 23 -5.74 -2.32 -0.88
N ARG A 24 -6.70 -1.47 -0.49
CA ARG A 24 -8.14 -1.73 -0.71
C ARG A 24 -8.50 -1.83 -2.18
N SER A 25 -8.00 -0.91 -3.00
CA SER A 25 -8.27 -0.87 -4.45
C SER A 25 -7.74 -2.12 -5.15
N VAL A 26 -6.56 -2.58 -4.76
CA VAL A 26 -5.90 -3.71 -5.43
C VAL A 26 -6.25 -5.08 -4.86
N TRP A 27 -6.83 -5.14 -3.64
CA TRP A 27 -7.11 -6.41 -2.94
C TRP A 27 -7.89 -7.43 -3.77
N ARG A 28 -9.00 -6.98 -4.39
CA ARG A 28 -9.88 -7.83 -5.19
C ARG A 28 -9.21 -8.32 -6.49
N LYS A 29 -8.27 -7.54 -7.03
CA LYS A 29 -7.56 -7.82 -8.28
C LYS A 29 -6.10 -8.24 -8.06
N ARG A 30 -5.71 -8.62 -6.84
CA ARG A 30 -4.30 -8.87 -6.46
C ARG A 30 -3.58 -9.92 -7.31
N PHE A 31 -4.32 -10.89 -7.85
CA PHE A 31 -3.77 -11.92 -8.73
C PHE A 31 -3.86 -11.57 -10.22
N GLN A 32 -4.59 -10.52 -10.59
CA GLN A 32 -4.67 -10.06 -11.97
C GLN A 32 -3.38 -9.33 -12.35
N THR A 33 -2.98 -9.47 -13.61
CA THR A 33 -1.85 -8.74 -14.18
C THR A 33 -2.14 -7.25 -14.22
N VAL A 34 -1.16 -6.43 -13.85
CA VAL A 34 -1.25 -4.97 -14.00
C VAL A 34 -1.26 -4.64 -15.49
N PRO A 35 -2.15 -3.76 -15.97
CA PRO A 35 -2.16 -3.30 -17.36
C PRO A 35 -0.99 -2.33 -17.60
N SER A 36 0.22 -2.89 -17.59
CA SER A 36 1.50 -2.22 -17.77
C SER A 36 2.20 -2.92 -18.94
N GLY A 37 2.54 -2.16 -19.99
CA GLY A 37 3.25 -2.69 -21.16
C GLY A 37 4.66 -3.22 -20.85
N ARG A 38 5.16 -3.00 -19.63
CA ARG A 38 6.43 -3.57 -19.15
C ARG A 38 6.18 -4.45 -17.93
N HIS A 39 6.46 -5.74 -18.10
CA HIS A 39 6.49 -6.81 -17.10
C HIS A 39 5.13 -7.37 -16.63
N ASN A 40 4.99 -8.70 -16.71
CA ASN A 40 3.87 -9.52 -16.23
C ASN A 40 3.73 -9.55 -14.69
N LYS A 41 3.73 -8.38 -14.05
CA LYS A 41 3.53 -8.29 -12.60
C LYS A 41 2.05 -8.28 -12.28
N ASN A 42 1.65 -8.96 -11.21
CA ASN A 42 0.30 -8.85 -10.68
C ASN A 42 0.16 -7.66 -9.72
N TRP A 43 -1.07 -7.29 -9.40
CA TRP A 43 -1.36 -6.16 -8.51
C TRP A 43 -0.80 -6.33 -7.09
N GLY A 44 -0.64 -7.55 -6.59
CA GLY A 44 0.03 -7.83 -5.31
C GLY A 44 1.52 -7.48 -5.34
N GLN A 45 2.22 -7.88 -6.41
CA GLN A 45 3.63 -7.56 -6.64
C GLN A 45 3.84 -6.06 -6.90
N TRP A 46 2.89 -5.41 -7.57
CA TRP A 46 2.90 -3.95 -7.71
C TRP A 46 2.84 -3.26 -6.36
N PHE A 47 1.94 -3.70 -5.47
CA PHE A 47 1.80 -3.12 -4.14
C PHE A 47 3.08 -3.28 -3.33
N GLU A 48 3.68 -4.47 -3.34
CA GLU A 48 4.93 -4.76 -2.65
C GLU A 48 6.09 -3.89 -3.17
N LYS A 49 6.19 -3.72 -4.49
CA LYS A 49 7.18 -2.81 -5.10
C LYS A 49 6.97 -1.35 -4.69
N MET A 50 5.71 -0.90 -4.60
CA MET A 50 5.39 0.51 -4.32
C MET A 50 5.58 0.89 -2.85
N PHE A 51 5.28 -0.04 -1.92
CA PHE A 51 5.21 0.26 -0.48
C PHE A 51 6.14 -0.57 0.39
N GLY A 52 7.00 -1.40 -0.21
CA GLY A 52 7.99 -2.23 0.47
C GLY A 52 7.42 -3.29 1.41
N GLU A 53 6.12 -3.61 1.31
CA GLU A 53 5.44 -4.56 2.19
C GLU A 53 4.50 -5.45 1.35
N ASN A 54 4.50 -6.75 1.65
CA ASN A 54 3.60 -7.68 0.97
C ASN A 54 2.13 -7.35 1.24
N LEU A 55 1.30 -7.34 0.19
CA LEU A 55 -0.12 -6.98 0.28
C LEU A 55 -0.90 -7.89 1.24
N ASN A 56 -0.60 -9.20 1.27
CA ASN A 56 -1.33 -10.14 2.12
C ASN A 56 -1.00 -9.90 3.59
N ASP A 57 0.25 -9.64 3.92
CA ASP A 57 0.65 -9.40 5.31
C ASP A 57 0.14 -8.05 5.81
N TYR A 58 0.16 -7.02 4.96
CA TYR A 58 -0.51 -5.75 5.23
C TYR A 58 -2.01 -5.94 5.52
N ALA A 59 -2.71 -6.69 4.66
CA ALA A 59 -4.14 -6.95 4.84
C ALA A 59 -4.44 -7.75 6.12
N LYS A 60 -3.64 -8.78 6.44
CA LYS A 60 -3.76 -9.53 7.70
C LYS A 60 -3.58 -8.63 8.91
N ARG A 61 -2.58 -7.74 8.90
CA ARG A 61 -2.33 -6.78 9.97
C ARG A 61 -3.49 -5.79 10.15
N MET A 62 -4.03 -5.27 9.04
CA MET A 62 -5.19 -4.38 9.08
C MET A 62 -6.48 -5.08 9.51
N ALA A 63 -6.65 -6.36 9.16
CA ALA A 63 -7.78 -7.17 9.64
C ALA A 63 -7.71 -7.43 11.16
N LYS A 64 -6.50 -7.64 11.70
CA LYS A 64 -6.25 -7.77 13.15
C LYS A 64 -6.45 -6.46 13.92
N LYS A 65 -6.24 -5.31 13.25
CA LYS A 65 -6.48 -3.96 13.79
C LYS A 65 -7.97 -3.58 13.92
N LYS A 66 -8.90 -4.53 13.75
CA LYS A 66 -10.34 -4.27 13.83
C LYS A 66 -10.66 -3.43 15.09
N PRO A 67 -11.31 -2.27 14.97
CA PRO A 67 -11.87 -1.59 16.13
C PRO A 67 -12.95 -2.51 16.71
N GLY A 68 -12.83 -2.82 18.00
CA GLY A 68 -13.98 -3.18 18.81
C GLY A 68 -14.87 -1.95 18.98
#